data_AF-A0A1I3QKL0-F1
#
_entry.id   AF-A0A1I3QKL0-F1
#
_cell.length_a   1.000
_cell.length_b   1.000
_cell.length_c   1.000
_cell.angle_alpha   90.00
_cell.angle_beta   90.00
_cell.angle_gamma   90.00
#
_symmetry.space_group_name_H-M   'P 1'
#
loop_
_entity.id
_entity.type
_entity.pdbx_description
1 polymer ?
#
loop_
_entity_poly.entity_id
_entity_poly.type
_entity_poly.pdbx_seq_one_letter_code
_entity_poly.pdbx_strand_id
1 'polypeptide(L)'
;MPLSRTTLRRSYQAAVLLSVLAVAPLTWAWLTVVTQVFHLPRAVALCRTAGLETFGVGDDSARQWASTYSYAAREFAASAKGFLDSVVLDAAPVFPGPRETTLDDALRAG
;
A
#
# COMPACT_ATOMS: atom_id res chain seq x y z
N MET A 1 -3.28 -29.99 43.91
CA MET A 1 -4.56 -30.38 43.25
C MET A 1 -4.38 -30.26 41.75
N PRO A 2 -4.53 -31.33 40.95
CA PRO A 2 -4.50 -31.22 39.49
C PRO A 2 -5.68 -30.38 39.00
N LEU A 3 -5.43 -29.43 38.10
CA LEU A 3 -6.49 -28.62 37.49
C LEU A 3 -7.46 -29.52 36.71
N SER A 4 -8.76 -29.21 36.76
CA SER A 4 -9.75 -29.97 35.99
C SER A 4 -9.50 -29.80 34.48
N ARG A 5 -9.84 -30.82 33.69
CA ARG A 5 -9.77 -30.76 32.21
C ARG A 5 -10.55 -29.56 31.63
N THR A 6 -11.64 -29.17 32.26
CA THR A 6 -12.45 -28.00 31.88
C THR A 6 -11.72 -26.69 32.16
N THR A 7 -11.01 -26.61 33.29
CA THR A 7 -10.21 -25.44 33.67
C THR A 7 -9.05 -25.26 32.70
N LEU A 8 -8.36 -26.35 32.36
CA LEU A 8 -7.27 -26.35 31.38
C LEU A 8 -7.76 -25.93 29.98
N ARG A 9 -8.93 -26.44 29.55
CA ARG A 9 -9.53 -26.05 28.27
C ARG A 9 -9.88 -24.57 28.22
N ARG A 10 -10.48 -24.04 29.28
CA ARG A 10 -10.84 -22.61 29.38
C ARG A 10 -9.62 -21.70 29.44
N SER A 11 -8.59 -22.07 30.20
CA SER A 11 -7.34 -21.30 30.24
C SER A 11 -6.61 -21.31 28.91
N TYR A 12 -6.61 -22.46 28.21
CA TYR A 12 -6.07 -22.56 26.86
C TYR A 12 -6.84 -21.69 25.86
N GLN A 13 -8.17 -21.77 25.85
CA GLN A 13 -9.01 -20.93 25.01
C GLN A 13 -8.79 -19.44 25.28
N ALA A 14 -8.68 -19.04 26.55
CA ALA A 14 -8.39 -17.65 26.91
C ALA A 14 -7.00 -17.21 26.42
N ALA A 15 -5.97 -18.05 26.55
CA ALA A 15 -4.63 -17.75 26.05
C ALA A 15 -4.58 -17.61 24.52
N VAL A 16 -5.27 -18.50 23.79
CA VAL A 16 -5.41 -18.42 22.32
C VAL A 16 -6.16 -17.17 21.90
N LEU A 17 -7.25 -16.82 22.59
CA LEU A 17 -8.03 -15.64 22.25
C LEU A 17 -7.25 -14.35 22.51
N LEU A 18 -6.49 -14.31 23.62
CA LEU A 18 -5.59 -13.21 23.94
C LEU A 18 -4.47 -13.05 22.90
N SER A 19 -3.88 -14.15 22.42
CA SER A 19 -2.84 -14.09 21.40
C SER A 19 -3.35 -13.64 20.04
N VAL A 20 -4.53 -14.10 19.63
CA VAL A 20 -5.18 -13.65 18.38
C VAL A 20 -5.49 -12.15 18.43
N LEU A 21 -6.07 -11.66 19.54
CA LEU A 21 -6.36 -10.24 19.71
C LEU A 21 -5.11 -9.37 19.76
N ALA A 22 -4.00 -9.87 20.31
CA ALA A 22 -2.74 -9.14 20.36
C ALA A 22 -2.09 -8.96 18.97
N VAL A 23 -2.29 -9.91 18.05
CA VAL A 23 -1.72 -9.88 16.70
C VAL A 23 -2.66 -9.26 15.67
N ALA A 24 -3.97 -9.21 15.93
CA ALA A 24 -4.97 -8.61 15.05
C ALA A 24 -4.63 -7.19 14.53
N PRO A 25 -4.04 -6.27 15.33
CA PRO A 25 -3.66 -4.94 14.82
C PRO A 25 -2.47 -4.97 13.85
N LEU A 26 -1.59 -5.98 13.95
CA LEU A 26 -0.48 -6.18 13.00
C LEU A 26 -0.97 -6.77 11.67
N THR A 27 -2.19 -7.30 11.62
CA THR A 27 -2.82 -7.81 10.39
C THR A 27 -3.64 -6.76 9.64
N TRP A 28 -3.79 -5.55 10.19
CA TRP A 28 -4.29 -4.41 9.42
C TRP A 28 -3.21 -4.07 8.39
N ALA A 29 -3.50 -4.27 7.12
CA ALA A 29 -2.50 -4.36 6.06
C ALA A 29 -1.91 -2.99 5.72
N TRP A 30 -0.75 -2.68 6.30
CA TRP A 30 0.05 -1.53 5.90
C TRP A 30 0.68 -1.81 4.53
N LEU A 31 0.46 -0.93 3.56
CA LEU A 31 1.08 -0.96 2.25
C LEU A 31 2.40 -0.18 2.30
N THR A 32 3.52 -0.82 1.97
CA THR A 32 4.79 -0.10 1.76
C THR A 32 4.99 0.11 0.26
N VAL A 33 5.01 1.37 -0.18
CA VAL A 33 5.34 1.74 -1.56
C VAL A 33 6.80 2.16 -1.64
N VAL A 34 7.56 1.49 -2.52
CA VAL A 34 8.97 1.77 -2.77
C VAL A 34 9.10 2.31 -4.19
N THR A 35 9.65 3.52 -4.33
CA THR A 35 9.84 4.18 -5.64
C THR A 35 10.93 5.23 -5.53
N GLN A 36 11.30 5.88 -6.63
CA GLN A 36 12.25 6.98 -6.62
C GLN A 36 11.74 8.12 -5.75
N VAL A 37 12.64 8.82 -5.04
CA VAL A 37 12.27 9.93 -4.13
C VAL A 37 11.35 10.96 -4.79
N PHE A 38 11.56 11.27 -6.08
CA PHE A 38 10.75 12.25 -6.79
C PHE A 38 9.32 11.78 -7.14
N HIS A 39 9.07 10.46 -7.19
CA HIS A 39 7.72 9.89 -7.38
C HIS A 39 6.98 9.66 -6.06
N LEU A 40 7.71 9.54 -4.96
CA LEU A 40 7.19 9.08 -3.68
C LEU A 40 5.97 9.88 -3.16
N PRO A 41 5.95 11.23 -3.21
CA PRO A 41 4.81 11.99 -2.69
C PRO A 41 3.50 11.68 -3.42
N ARG A 42 3.53 11.59 -4.76
CA ARG A 42 2.34 11.26 -5.56
C ARG A 42 1.91 9.82 -5.34
N ALA A 43 2.85 8.87 -5.26
CA ALA A 43 2.53 7.47 -5.02
C ALA A 43 1.83 7.26 -3.67
N VAL A 44 2.35 7.85 -2.60
CA VAL A 44 1.73 7.79 -1.26
C VAL A 44 0.35 8.46 -1.26
N ALA A 45 0.22 9.62 -1.91
CA ALA A 45 -1.06 10.32 -1.99
C ALA A 45 -2.13 9.45 -2.68
N LEU A 46 -1.82 8.87 -3.84
CA LEU A 46 -2.76 8.00 -4.58
C LEU A 46 -3.15 6.75 -3.79
N CYS A 47 -2.19 6.08 -3.13
CA CYS A 47 -2.50 4.91 -2.31
C CYS A 47 -3.45 5.27 -1.15
N ARG A 48 -3.22 6.41 -0.49
CA ARG A 48 -4.11 6.90 0.57
C ARG A 48 -5.48 7.32 0.05
N THR A 49 -5.56 7.95 -1.12
CA THR A 49 -6.84 8.26 -1.79
C THR A 49 -7.62 6.99 -2.13
N ALA A 50 -6.94 5.88 -2.45
CA ALA A 50 -7.56 4.57 -2.65
C ALA A 50 -7.95 3.85 -1.35
N GLY A 51 -7.76 4.47 -0.17
CA GLY A 51 -8.11 3.92 1.13
C GLY A 51 -7.04 3.02 1.75
N LEU A 52 -5.82 3.00 1.21
CA LEU A 52 -4.72 2.17 1.71
C LEU A 52 -3.90 2.89 2.78
N GLU A 53 -3.70 2.24 3.93
CA GLU A 53 -2.76 2.70 4.95
C GLU A 53 -1.32 2.54 4.45
N THR A 54 -0.69 3.64 4.02
CA THR A 54 0.52 3.57 3.18
C THR A 54 1.76 4.21 3.81
N PHE A 55 2.88 3.48 3.84
CA PHE A 55 4.22 4.00 4.09
C PHE A 55 5.00 4.13 2.78
N GLY A 56 5.80 5.19 2.66
CA GLY A 56 6.65 5.43 1.50
C GLY A 56 8.12 5.23 1.80
N VAL A 57 8.85 4.55 0.91
CA VAL A 57 10.31 4.45 0.91
C VAL A 57 10.85 4.98 -0.42
N GLY A 58 11.67 6.03 -0.35
CA GLY A 58 12.27 6.68 -1.52
C GLY A 58 13.66 6.13 -1.83
N ASP A 59 13.90 5.78 -3.09
CA ASP A 59 15.24 5.53 -3.63
C ASP A 59 15.84 6.82 -4.23
N ASP A 60 17.05 7.18 -3.81
CA ASP A 60 17.80 8.32 -4.35
C ASP A 60 19.07 7.92 -5.12
N SER A 61 19.29 6.61 -5.34
CA SER A 61 20.48 6.09 -6.02
C SER A 61 20.71 6.69 -7.42
N ALA A 62 19.63 7.05 -8.11
CA ALA A 62 19.69 7.66 -9.43
C ALA A 62 20.10 9.14 -9.43
N ARG A 63 20.23 9.79 -8.27
CA ARG A 63 20.50 11.24 -8.15
C ARG A 63 21.86 11.67 -8.74
N GLN A 64 22.77 10.72 -8.93
CA GLN A 64 24.04 10.94 -9.63
C GLN A 64 23.87 11.25 -11.14
N TRP A 65 22.73 10.90 -11.73
CA TRP A 65 22.46 11.14 -13.15
C TRP A 65 21.71 12.48 -13.34
N ALA A 66 22.23 13.35 -14.21
CA ALA A 66 21.59 14.64 -14.49
C ALA A 66 20.15 14.50 -15.03
N SER A 67 19.87 13.43 -15.77
CA SER A 67 18.53 13.10 -16.28
C SER A 67 17.50 12.96 -15.16
N THR A 68 17.90 12.57 -13.96
CA THR A 68 17.01 12.47 -12.79
C THR A 68 16.30 13.78 -12.48
N TYR A 69 16.97 14.93 -12.64
CA TYR A 69 16.33 16.23 -12.44
C TYR A 69 15.30 16.55 -13.52
N SER A 70 15.55 16.13 -14.76
CA SER A 70 14.56 16.28 -15.85
C SER A 70 13.31 15.42 -15.62
N TYR A 71 13.49 14.20 -15.10
CA TYR A 71 12.37 13.33 -14.73
C TYR A 71 11.61 13.87 -13.51
N ALA A 72 12.31 14.40 -12.50
CA ALA A 72 11.68 15.04 -11.35
C ALA A 72 10.86 16.28 -11.75
N ALA A 73 11.38 17.12 -12.65
CA ALA A 73 10.63 18.27 -13.17
C ALA A 73 9.37 17.85 -13.94
N ARG A 74 9.48 16.82 -14.79
CA ARG A 74 8.32 16.23 -15.48
C ARG A 74 7.29 15.69 -14.49
N GLU A 75 7.73 15.08 -13.40
CA GLU A 75 6.84 14.52 -12.39
C GLU A 75 6.05 15.60 -11.65
N PHE A 76 6.65 16.76 -11.39
CA PHE A 76 5.93 17.90 -10.81
C PHE A 76 4.78 18.34 -11.72
N ALA A 77 5.04 18.50 -13.01
CA ALA A 77 4.00 18.85 -13.98
C ALA A 77 2.91 17.77 -14.08
N ALA A 78 3.29 16.49 -14.09
CA ALA A 78 2.35 15.38 -14.11
C ALA A 78 1.48 15.33 -12.83
N SER A 79 2.06 15.62 -11.67
CA SER A 79 1.35 15.67 -10.39
C SER A 79 0.35 16.83 -10.35
N ALA A 80 0.74 18.01 -10.82
CA ALA A 80 -0.15 19.17 -10.92
C ALA A 80 -1.32 18.90 -11.88
N LYS A 81 -1.04 18.27 -13.04
CA LYS A 81 -2.10 17.82 -13.95
C LYS A 81 -3.03 16.81 -13.29
N GLY A 82 -2.48 15.81 -12.60
CA GLY A 82 -3.28 14.80 -11.91
C GLY A 82 -4.20 15.40 -10.85
N PHE A 83 -3.70 16.37 -10.07
CA PHE A 83 -4.51 17.12 -9.10
C PHE A 83 -5.62 17.93 -9.78
N LEU A 84 -5.30 18.63 -10.88
CA LEU A 84 -6.30 19.38 -11.64
C LEU A 84 -7.40 18.44 -12.17
N ASP A 85 -7.00 17.34 -12.83
CA ASP A 85 -7.94 16.38 -13.41
C ASP A 85 -8.83 15.74 -12.33
N SER A 86 -8.29 15.34 -11.18
CA SER A 86 -9.06 14.59 -10.16
C SER A 86 -9.80 15.44 -9.14
N VAL A 87 -9.23 16.58 -8.70
CA VAL A 87 -9.80 17.38 -7.60
C VAL A 87 -10.59 18.57 -8.12
N VAL A 88 -10.15 19.18 -9.22
CA VAL A 88 -10.78 20.39 -9.76
C VAL A 88 -11.79 20.06 -10.86
N LEU A 89 -11.42 19.16 -11.77
CA LEU A 89 -12.24 18.82 -12.94
C LEU A 89 -13.15 17.60 -12.72
N ASP A 90 -12.91 16.82 -11.66
CA ASP A 90 -13.61 15.55 -11.36
C ASP A 90 -13.71 14.63 -12.60
N ALA A 91 -12.60 14.56 -13.35
CA ALA A 91 -12.54 13.80 -14.58
C ALA A 91 -12.64 12.30 -14.26
N ALA A 92 -13.73 11.68 -14.72
CA ALA A 92 -13.91 10.24 -14.55
C ALA A 92 -12.73 9.48 -15.18
N PRO A 93 -12.12 8.51 -14.47
CA PRO A 93 -11.04 7.72 -15.03
C PRO A 93 -11.56 6.92 -16.22
N VAL A 94 -11.03 7.21 -17.40
CA VAL A 94 -11.33 6.45 -18.62
C VAL A 94 -10.34 5.32 -18.72
N PHE A 95 -10.85 4.08 -18.64
CA PHE A 95 -10.03 2.90 -18.85
C PHE A 95 -9.79 2.74 -20.36
N PRO A 96 -8.57 2.95 -20.87
CA PRO A 96 -8.35 3.14 -22.31
C PRO A 96 -8.26 1.81 -23.09
N GLY A 97 -8.46 0.66 -22.43
CA GLY A 97 -8.23 -0.65 -23.04
C GLY A 97 -9.02 -1.80 -22.40
N PRO A 98 -8.81 -3.04 -22.85
CA PRO A 98 -9.40 -4.23 -22.24
C PRO A 98 -8.90 -4.44 -20.81
N ARG A 99 -9.70 -5.11 -19.97
CA ARG A 99 -9.33 -5.45 -18.58
C ARG A 99 -7.95 -6.14 -18.53
N GLU A 100 -7.07 -5.64 -17.67
CA GLU A 100 -5.73 -6.19 -17.43
C GLU A 100 -5.83 -7.54 -16.69
N THR A 101 -5.21 -8.60 -17.22
CA THR A 101 -5.29 -9.97 -16.65
C THR A 101 -4.00 -10.40 -15.95
N THR A 102 -2.92 -9.63 -16.04
CA THR A 102 -1.60 -10.02 -15.52
C THR A 102 -1.61 -10.42 -14.05
N LEU A 103 -2.43 -9.76 -13.21
CA LEU A 103 -2.57 -10.13 -11.80
C LEU A 103 -3.30 -11.47 -11.63
N ASP A 104 -4.39 -11.68 -12.37
CA ASP A 104 -5.16 -12.92 -12.35
C ASP A 104 -4.29 -14.10 -12.82
N ASP A 105 -3.42 -13.88 -13.81
CA ASP A 105 -2.49 -14.87 -14.33
C ASP A 105 -1.36 -15.17 -13.31
N ALA A 106 -0.81 -14.15 -12.65
CA ALA A 106 0.20 -14.30 -11.61
C ALA A 106 -0.34 -15.07 -10.39
N LEU A 107 -1.59 -14.82 -9.98
CA LEU A 107 -2.25 -15.53 -8.89
C LEU A 107 -2.59 -16.99 -9.23
N ARG A 108 -2.79 -17.32 -10.52
CA ARG A 108 -2.98 -18.70 -10.97
C ARG A 108 -1.68 -19.49 -11.11
N ALA A 109 -0.55 -18.80 -11.27
CA ALA A 109 0.76 -19.42 -11.46
C ALA A 109 1.49 -19.75 -10.15
N GLY A 110 1.02 -19.22 -9.02
CA GLY A 110 1.52 -19.53 -7.66
C GLY A 110 0.65 -20.58 -6.97
#